data_AF-A0A519G9D9-F1
#
_entry.id   AF-A0A519G9D9-F1
#
_cell.length_a   1.000
_cell.length_b   1.000
_cell.length_c   1.000
_cell.angle_alpha   90.00
_cell.angle_beta   90.00
_cell.angle_gamma   90.00
#
_symmetry.space_group_name_H-M   'P 1'
#
loop_
_entity.id
_entity.type
_entity.pdbx_description
1 polymer ?
#
loop_
_entity_poly.entity_id
_entity_poly.type
_entity_poly.pdbx_seq_one_letter_code
_entity_poly.pdbx_strand_id
1 'polypeptide(L)' 'VSERALLDALFAGQARLADQVEEHMSPALPTIGASAGVAEAIGALGEADALLVQEDGRPIGVLTRADLLTFLAAFR' A
#
# COMPACT_ATOMS: atom_id res chain seq x y z
N VAL A 1 6.70 0.22 -5.98
CA VAL A 1 7.08 -1.19 -6.17
C VAL A 1 6.44 -2.02 -5.05
N SER A 2 5.92 -3.21 -5.35
CA SER A 2 5.53 -4.18 -4.32
C SER A 2 6.57 -5.30 -4.23
N GLU A 3 6.84 -5.76 -3.01
CA GLU A 3 7.81 -6.85 -2.79
C GLU A 3 7.41 -8.12 -3.54
N ARG A 4 6.12 -8.50 -3.48
CA ARG A 4 5.57 -9.67 -4.16
C ARG A 4 5.92 -9.65 -5.66
N ALA A 5 5.57 -8.56 -6.36
CA ALA A 5 5.82 -8.46 -7.79
C ALA A 5 7.32 -8.43 -8.13
N LEU A 6 8.14 -7.79 -7.29
CA LEU A 6 9.58 -7.74 -7.48
C LEU A 6 10.23 -9.11 -7.30
N LEU A 7 9.84 -9.85 -6.26
CA LEU A 7 10.30 -11.22 -6.03
C LEU A 7 9.84 -12.16 -7.14
N ASP A 8 8.58 -12.06 -7.57
CA ASP A 8 8.05 -12.85 -8.69
C ASP A 8 8.87 -12.59 -9.97
N ALA A 9 9.18 -11.34 -10.28
CA ALA A 9 10.01 -10.96 -11.43
C ALA A 9 11.45 -11.47 -11.31
N LEU A 10 12.07 -11.37 -10.13
CA LEU A 10 13.43 -11.87 -9.88
C LEU A 10 13.51 -13.40 -10.06
N PHE A 11 12.57 -14.14 -9.48
CA PHE A 11 12.56 -15.60 -9.58
C PHE A 11 12.16 -16.11 -10.97
N ALA A 12 11.34 -15.37 -11.70
CA ALA A 12 11.01 -15.67 -13.10
C ALA A 12 12.11 -15.23 -14.09
N GLY A 13 13.22 -14.66 -13.62
CA GLY A 13 14.32 -14.16 -14.46
C GLY A 13 13.95 -12.93 -15.30
N GLN A 14 12.87 -12.24 -14.94
CA GLN A 14 12.38 -11.01 -15.59
C GLN A 14 12.94 -9.73 -14.95
N ALA A 15 13.62 -9.85 -13.80
CA ALA A 15 14.35 -8.79 -13.14
C ALA A 15 15.72 -9.30 -12.67
N ARG A 16 16.66 -8.38 -12.48
CA ARG A 16 17.99 -8.64 -11.92
C ARG A 16 18.19 -7.79 -10.67
N LEU A 17 19.00 -8.30 -9.74
CA LEU A 17 19.30 -7.60 -8.48
C LEU A 17 19.93 -6.22 -8.66
N ALA A 18 20.60 -5.98 -9.79
CA ALA A 18 21.26 -4.71 -10.11
C ALA A 18 20.40 -3.75 -10.95
N ASP A 19 19.19 -4.15 -11.34
CA ASP A 19 18.28 -3.27 -12.09
C ASP A 19 17.84 -2.08 -11.22
N GLN A 20 17.55 -0.95 -11.86
CA GLN A 20 17.05 0.21 -11.12
C GLN A 20 15.64 -0.05 -10.63
N VAL A 21 15.33 0.40 -9.41
CA VAL A 21 14.00 0.20 -8.81
C VAL A 21 12.88 0.84 -9.65
N GLU A 22 13.18 1.94 -10.34
CA GLU A 22 12.21 2.62 -11.21
C GLU A 22 11.67 1.74 -12.34
N GLU A 23 12.49 0.78 -12.82
CA GLU A 23 12.10 -0.18 -13.85
C GLU A 23 11.04 -1.18 -13.36
N HIS A 24 10.90 -1.33 -12.04
CA HIS A 24 10.02 -2.30 -11.38
C HIS A 24 8.91 -1.63 -10.57
N MET A 25 8.67 -0.34 -10.78
CA MET A 25 7.62 0.39 -10.08
C MET A 25 6.23 -0.08 -10.51
N SER A 26 5.47 -0.57 -9.54
CA SER A 26 4.03 -0.83 -9.67
C SER A 26 3.25 0.47 -9.73
N PRO A 27 1.96 0.44 -10.16
CA PRO A 27 1.07 1.59 -10.06
C PRO A 27 1.09 2.21 -8.66
N ALA A 28 0.90 3.53 -8.60
CA ALA A 28 0.85 4.25 -7.32
C ALA A 28 -0.26 3.70 -6.43
N LEU A 29 -0.02 3.70 -5.11
CA LEU A 29 -1.05 3.35 -4.15
C LEU A 29 -2.24 4.32 -4.27
N PRO A 30 -3.48 3.82 -4.14
CA PRO A 30 -4.62 4.70 -3.97
C PRO A 30 -4.41 5.61 -2.74
N THR A 31 -4.88 6.84 -2.83
CA THR A 31 -4.73 7.84 -1.77
C THR A 31 -6.00 7.94 -0.95
N ILE A 32 -5.86 8.25 0.33
CA ILE A 32 -6.98 8.52 1.24
C ILE A 32 -6.63 9.72 2.13
N GLY A 33 -7.62 10.56 2.42
CA GLY A 33 -7.44 11.69 3.33
C GLY A 33 -7.29 11.24 4.77
N ALA A 34 -6.47 11.93 5.56
CA ALA A 34 -6.26 11.65 6.98
C ALA A 34 -7.55 11.75 7.82
N SER A 35 -8.51 12.54 7.36
CA SER A 35 -9.83 12.70 7.99
C SER A 35 -10.91 11.76 7.45
N ALA A 36 -10.57 10.84 6.54
CA ALA A 36 -11.52 9.89 5.97
C ALA A 36 -12.08 8.95 7.04
N GLY A 37 -13.34 8.54 6.86
CA GLY A 37 -14.00 7.63 7.79
C GLY A 37 -13.46 6.20 7.68
N VAL A 38 -13.54 5.42 8.77
CA VAL A 38 -13.09 4.02 8.79
C VAL A 38 -13.80 3.17 7.73
N ALA A 39 -15.09 3.41 7.48
CA ALA A 39 -15.84 2.67 6.45
C ALA A 39 -15.30 2.91 5.03
N GLU A 40 -14.83 4.12 4.74
CA GLU A 40 -14.19 4.46 3.47
C GLU A 40 -12.84 3.74 3.32
N ALA A 41 -12.03 3.74 4.39
CA ALA A 41 -10.77 3.00 4.41
C ALA A 41 -10.98 1.48 4.22
N ILE A 42 -12.02 0.91 4.83
CA ILE A 42 -12.39 -0.52 4.64
C ILE A 42 -12.76 -0.78 3.17
N GLY A 43 -13.60 0.06 2.57
CA GLY A 43 -13.99 -0.09 1.18
C GLY A 43 -12.79 -0.03 0.23
N ALA A 44 -11.91 0.96 0.42
CA ALA A 44 -10.72 1.14 -0.41
C ALA A 44 -9.70 0.01 -0.23
N LEU A 45 -9.49 -0.49 1.00
CA LEU A 45 -8.62 -1.63 1.29
C LEU A 45 -9.20 -3.00 0.90
N GLY A 46 -10.48 -3.04 0.49
CA GLY A 46 -11.08 -4.22 -0.13
C GLY A 46 -10.48 -4.52 -1.51
N GLU A 47 -10.13 -3.48 -2.25
CA GLU A 47 -9.61 -3.57 -3.62
C GLU A 47 -8.08 -3.37 -3.70
N ALA A 48 -7.48 -2.72 -2.69
CA ALA A 48 -6.05 -2.41 -2.65
C ALA A 48 -5.35 -3.01 -1.42
N ASP A 49 -4.08 -3.40 -1.57
CA ASP A 49 -3.27 -3.95 -0.47
C ASP A 49 -2.86 -2.90 0.58
N ALA A 50 -2.77 -1.63 0.18
CA ALA A 50 -2.42 -0.50 1.03
C ALA A 50 -2.95 0.82 0.46
N LEU A 51 -3.05 1.85 1.32
CA LEU A 51 -3.43 3.21 0.96
C LEU A 51 -2.33 4.18 1.38
N LEU A 52 -2.04 5.18 0.54
CA LEU A 52 -1.21 6.33 0.92
C LEU A 52 -2.09 7.36 1.63
N VAL A 53 -1.84 7.58 2.91
CA VAL A 53 -2.58 8.56 3.72
C VAL A 53 -2.00 9.95 3.47
N GLN A 54 -2.87 10.91 3.17
CA GLN A 54 -2.49 12.29 2.90
C GLN A 54 -3.20 13.29 3.82
N GLU A 55 -2.48 14.35 4.19
CA GLU A 55 -2.99 15.54 4.84
C GLU A 55 -2.48 16.77 4.09
N ASP A 56 -3.37 17.68 3.69
CA ASP A 56 -3.05 18.84 2.84
C ASP A 56 -2.24 18.50 1.57
N GLY A 57 -2.57 17.36 0.95
CA GLY A 57 -1.89 16.84 -0.24
C GLY A 57 -0.49 16.27 0.01
N ARG A 58 -0.04 16.22 1.26
CA ARG A 58 1.26 15.65 1.64
C ARG A 58 1.08 14.23 2.17
N PRO A 59 1.91 13.26 1.73
CA PRO A 59 1.87 11.91 2.30
C PRO A 59 2.34 11.95 3.75
N ILE A 60 1.53 11.41 4.65
CA ILE A 60 1.84 11.34 6.09
C ILE A 60 2.00 9.90 6.59
N GLY A 61 1.58 8.90 5.79
CA GLY A 61 1.72 7.51 6.18
C GLY A 61 1.15 6.55 5.15
N VAL A 62 1.25 5.26 5.47
CA VAL A 62 0.64 4.17 4.71
C VAL A 62 -0.29 3.43 5.65
N LEU A 63 -1.50 3.13 5.20
CA LEU A 63 -2.49 2.34 5.93
C LEU A 63 -2.70 1.00 5.21
N THR A 64 -2.64 -0.09 5.96
CA THR A 64 -2.88 -1.45 5.47
C THR A 64 -4.09 -2.08 6.14
N ARG A 65 -4.54 -3.22 5.59
CA ARG A 65 -5.56 -4.06 6.26
C ARG A 65 -5.11 -4.50 7.65
N ALA A 66 -3.83 -4.81 7.84
CA ALA A 66 -3.31 -5.25 9.12
C ALA A 66 -3.42 -4.14 10.19
N ASP A 67 -3.20 -2.89 9.81
CA ASP A 67 -3.37 -1.74 10.71
C ASP A 67 -4.83 -1.58 11.13
N LEU A 68 -5.77 -1.65 10.17
CA LEU A 68 -7.20 -1.60 10.48
C LEU A 68 -7.64 -2.75 11.39
N LEU A 69 -7.20 -3.97 11.11
CA LEU A 69 -7.53 -5.14 11.93
C LEU A 69 -6.93 -5.01 13.34
N THR A 70 -5.70 -4.51 13.45
CA THR A 70 -5.04 -4.25 14.74
C THR A 70 -5.82 -3.20 15.53
N PHE A 71 -6.23 -2.11 14.89
CA PHE A 71 -7.08 -1.09 15.49
C PHE A 71 -8.40 -1.69 15.99
N LEU A 72 -9.14 -2.43 15.16
CA LEU A 72 -10.41 -3.05 15.55
C LEU A 72 -10.25 -4.08 16.67
N ALA A 73 -9.13 -4.80 16.71
CA ALA A 73 -8.84 -5.76 17.77
C ALA A 73 -8.51 -5.09 19.11
N ALA A 74 -7.89 -3.90 19.08
CA ALA A 74 -7.54 -3.12 20.27
C ALA A 74 -8.73 -2.37 20.88
N PHE A 75 -9.78 -2.09 20.09
CA PHE A 75 -11.00 -1.41 20.53
C PHE A 75 -12.10 -2.37 21.03
N ARG A 76 -11.70 -3.56 21.50
CA ARG A 76 -12.59 -4.49 22.22
C ARG A 76 -12.53 -4.29 23.72
#